data_AF-A0A8H6MAQ0-F1
#
_entry.id   AF-A0A8H6MAQ0-F1
#
_cell.length_a   1.000
_cell.length_b   1.000
_cell.length_c   1.000
_cell.angle_alpha   90.00
_cell.angle_beta   90.00
_cell.angle_gamma   90.00
#
_symmetry.space_group_name_H-M   'P 1'
#
loop_
_entity.id
_entity.type
_entity.pdbx_description
1 polymer ?
#
loop_
_entity_poly.entity_id
_entity_poly.type
_entity_poly.pdbx_seq_one_letter_code
_entity_poly.pdbx_strand_id
1 'polypeptide(L)'
;MEPKLTNDSHPDRVFRGLASPCYKKLWQAGSIENFKKVWLDCLHFHYLAFTKAKVLHRDISEHNLMVLEHPGGTVTGILSDWDTANFVDTAAQDGCVRVRVSAGHQHRTGTPPFMALDLLHGRDRIHHPRHDLESFFYILIWAVFHYKLHPTNGTKAALPHEKVANWLGTPDQIYDAKVKLMGSMEYREVFQSMMRERGEWVSLVKTWIEPLRKCIRDARFGAADDGIAADYAELAQRRQGNKDDVQGTDLGNIEEVAGYDDATYGGRLTYFRFMRAIGMVKTLETWDDASNFKEDKAILRAEKKEKLRKLLEMDASDTD
;
A
#
# COMPACT_ATOMS: atom_id res chain seq x y z
N MET A 1 10.63 -24.27 -35.92
CA MET A 1 10.70 -23.30 -37.02
C MET A 1 10.31 -21.96 -36.43
N GLU A 2 11.24 -21.00 -36.36
CA GLU A 2 10.88 -19.63 -36.01
C GLU A 2 10.07 -19.00 -37.15
N PRO A 3 8.96 -18.29 -36.87
CA PRO A 3 8.17 -17.67 -37.91
C PRO A 3 8.98 -16.52 -38.55
N LYS A 4 9.23 -16.64 -39.86
CA LYS A 4 9.85 -15.59 -40.67
C LYS A 4 8.94 -14.37 -40.71
N LEU A 5 9.38 -13.27 -40.10
CA LEU A 5 8.72 -11.96 -40.22
C LEU A 5 8.85 -11.48 -41.68
N THR A 6 7.71 -11.23 -42.32
CA THR A 6 7.59 -10.64 -43.66
C THR A 6 7.04 -9.21 -43.53
N ASN A 7 7.23 -8.36 -44.55
CA ASN A 7 6.71 -6.97 -44.55
C ASN A 7 5.19 -6.91 -44.29
N ASP A 8 4.44 -7.96 -44.62
CA ASP A 8 2.99 -8.04 -44.43
C ASP A 8 2.58 -8.65 -43.08
N SER A 9 3.55 -9.08 -42.25
CA SER A 9 3.32 -9.75 -40.97
C SER A 9 3.95 -9.02 -39.77
N HIS A 10 4.44 -7.80 -39.95
CA HIS A 10 4.85 -6.97 -38.84
C HIS A 10 3.60 -6.31 -38.22
N PRO A 11 3.28 -6.53 -36.93
CA PRO A 11 2.24 -5.76 -36.29
C PRO A 11 2.64 -4.28 -36.37
N ASP A 12 1.77 -3.45 -36.95
CA ASP A 12 1.99 -2.00 -37.08
C ASP A 12 2.40 -1.42 -35.73
N ARG A 13 3.69 -1.12 -35.57
CA ARG A 13 4.20 -0.45 -34.37
C ARG A 13 3.88 1.02 -34.49
N VAL A 14 2.73 1.40 -33.95
CA VAL A 14 2.34 2.81 -33.86
C VAL A 14 3.17 3.49 -32.78
N PHE A 15 4.02 4.44 -33.18
CA PHE A 15 4.64 5.37 -32.24
C PHE A 15 3.59 6.36 -31.75
N ARG A 16 3.29 6.35 -30.45
CA ARG A 16 2.42 7.33 -29.79
C ARG A 16 3.26 8.14 -28.82
N GLY A 17 3.34 9.44 -29.05
CA GLY A 17 3.98 10.38 -28.12
C GLY A 17 2.94 11.10 -27.29
N LEU A 18 3.19 11.24 -25.99
CA LEU A 18 2.41 12.10 -25.08
C LEU A 18 3.34 13.22 -24.60
N ALA A 19 2.87 14.47 -24.70
CA ALA A 19 3.53 15.63 -24.11
C ALA A 19 2.70 16.11 -22.92
N SER A 20 3.32 16.25 -21.75
CA SER A 20 2.69 16.72 -20.52
C SER A 20 3.59 17.74 -19.82
N PRO A 21 3.05 18.53 -18.86
CA PRO A 21 3.89 19.31 -17.95
C PRO A 21 4.98 18.45 -17.32
N CYS A 22 6.16 19.05 -17.13
CA CYS A 22 7.27 18.38 -16.47
C CYS A 22 6.94 18.21 -14.98
N TYR A 23 6.60 16.99 -14.57
CA TYR A 23 6.41 16.67 -13.17
C TYR A 23 7.75 16.49 -12.46
N LYS A 24 7.84 16.95 -11.22
CA LYS A 24 9.02 16.74 -10.36
C LYS A 24 8.88 15.47 -9.55
N LYS A 25 9.99 14.97 -9.03
CA LYS A 25 10.02 13.79 -8.16
C LYS A 25 9.59 14.13 -6.74
N LEU A 26 9.16 13.13 -5.97
CA LEU A 26 8.63 13.32 -4.62
C LEU A 26 9.64 13.99 -3.66
N TRP A 27 10.94 13.72 -3.79
CA TRP A 27 12.01 14.39 -3.02
C TRP A 27 12.22 15.87 -3.39
N GLN A 28 11.58 16.35 -4.46
CA GLN A 28 11.60 17.74 -4.90
C GLN A 28 10.33 18.50 -4.47
N ALA A 29 9.52 17.95 -3.56
CA ALA A 29 8.30 18.59 -3.08
C ALA A 29 8.54 19.94 -2.36
N GLY A 30 9.78 20.27 -2.02
CA GLY A 30 10.16 21.57 -1.48
C GLY A 30 10.07 21.68 0.04
N SER A 31 9.07 21.05 0.67
CA SER A 31 8.89 21.04 2.12
C SER A 31 8.19 19.76 2.59
N ILE A 32 8.27 19.46 3.89
CA ILE A 32 7.58 18.30 4.49
C ILE A 32 6.06 18.37 4.32
N GLU A 33 5.49 19.57 4.34
CA GLU A 33 4.04 19.77 4.18
C GLU A 33 3.59 19.54 2.73
N ASN A 34 4.39 20.01 1.76
CA ASN A 34 4.15 19.70 0.35
C ASN A 34 4.33 18.20 0.06
N PHE A 35 5.34 17.55 0.67
CA PHE A 35 5.53 16.11 0.58
C PHE A 35 4.29 15.36 1.09
N LYS A 36 3.80 15.70 2.28
CA LYS A 36 2.58 15.10 2.86
C LYS A 36 1.38 15.30 1.95
N LYS A 37 1.19 16.52 1.42
CA LYS A 37 0.10 16.83 0.51
C LYS A 37 0.17 15.97 -0.76
N VAL A 38 1.31 15.95 -1.43
CA VAL A 38 1.51 15.15 -2.66
C VAL A 38 1.27 13.68 -2.41
N TRP A 39 1.80 13.15 -1.30
CA TRP A 39 1.61 11.76 -0.91
C TRP A 39 0.12 11.44 -0.66
N LEU A 40 -0.62 12.34 0.01
CA LEU A 40 -2.06 12.20 0.26
C LEU A 40 -2.90 12.31 -1.02
N ASP A 41 -2.58 13.26 -1.90
CA ASP A 41 -3.25 13.41 -3.20
C ASP A 41 -3.12 12.11 -4.02
N CYS A 42 -1.91 11.53 -4.07
CA CYS A 42 -1.67 10.26 -4.76
C CYS A 42 -2.41 9.09 -4.11
N LEU A 43 -2.40 8.98 -2.77
CA LEU A 43 -3.15 7.94 -2.06
C LEU A 43 -4.65 8.06 -2.30
N HIS A 44 -5.19 9.28 -2.32
CA HIS A 44 -6.59 9.51 -2.62
C HIS A 44 -6.95 9.18 -4.07
N PHE A 45 -6.11 9.58 -5.01
CA PHE A 45 -6.31 9.24 -6.41
C PHE A 45 -6.28 7.72 -6.63
N HIS A 46 -5.36 7.02 -5.98
CA HIS A 46 -5.33 5.55 -5.96
C HIS A 46 -6.66 4.97 -5.48
N TYR A 47 -7.21 5.49 -4.37
CA TYR A 47 -8.51 5.07 -3.87
C TYR A 47 -9.66 5.34 -4.85
N LEU A 48 -9.68 6.50 -5.50
CA LEU A 48 -10.67 6.84 -6.52
C LEU A 48 -10.55 5.92 -7.75
N ALA A 49 -9.33 5.66 -8.22
CA ALA A 49 -9.08 4.73 -9.33
C ALA A 49 -9.61 3.33 -9.00
N PHE A 50 -9.34 2.83 -7.79
CA PHE A 50 -9.84 1.54 -7.34
C PHE A 50 -11.37 1.51 -7.19
N THR A 51 -11.97 2.50 -6.55
CA THR A 51 -13.41 2.46 -6.23
C THR A 51 -14.31 2.87 -7.39
N LYS A 52 -13.90 3.86 -8.19
CA LYS A 52 -14.67 4.44 -9.29
C LYS A 52 -14.34 3.83 -10.65
N ALA A 53 -13.05 3.75 -10.96
CA ALA A 53 -12.61 3.22 -12.25
C ALA A 53 -12.45 1.69 -12.24
N LYS A 54 -12.49 1.06 -11.05
CA LYS A 54 -12.22 -0.36 -10.86
C LYS A 54 -10.85 -0.73 -11.44
N VAL A 55 -9.82 0.02 -11.07
CA VAL A 55 -8.42 -0.22 -11.49
C VAL A 55 -7.50 -0.32 -10.28
N LEU A 56 -6.63 -1.33 -10.26
CA LEU A 56 -5.51 -1.47 -9.35
C LEU A 56 -4.21 -1.04 -10.03
N HIS A 57 -3.35 -0.30 -9.31
CA HIS A 57 -2.12 0.24 -9.89
C HIS A 57 -1.00 -0.80 -9.95
N ARG A 58 -0.77 -1.53 -8.86
CA ARG A 58 0.18 -2.67 -8.76
C ARG A 58 1.67 -2.37 -8.79
N ASP A 59 2.06 -1.10 -8.90
CA ASP A 59 3.46 -0.66 -8.82
C ASP A 59 3.57 0.72 -8.17
N ILE A 60 3.03 0.82 -6.95
CA ILE A 60 3.23 2.02 -6.14
C ILE A 60 4.70 2.09 -5.72
N SER A 61 5.41 3.09 -6.21
CA SER A 61 6.83 3.33 -5.94
C SER A 61 7.12 4.83 -5.82
N GLU A 62 8.27 5.19 -5.25
CA GLU A 62 8.68 6.61 -5.18
C GLU A 62 8.81 7.29 -6.56
N HIS A 63 8.99 6.52 -7.62
CA HIS A 63 9.15 7.04 -8.97
C HIS A 63 7.83 7.46 -9.61
N ASN A 64 6.72 6.91 -9.09
CA ASN A 64 5.37 7.04 -9.60
C ASN A 64 4.54 8.08 -8.84
N LEU A 65 5.01 8.51 -7.66
CA LEU A 65 4.49 9.66 -6.94
C LEU A 65 5.20 10.93 -7.43
N MET A 66 4.47 11.77 -8.15
CA MET A 66 5.01 12.92 -8.86
C MET A 66 4.41 14.22 -8.31
N VAL A 67 5.19 15.30 -8.41
CA VAL A 67 4.81 16.65 -7.95
C VAL A 67 4.50 17.51 -9.16
N LEU A 68 3.28 18.03 -9.22
CA LEU A 68 2.91 19.14 -10.11
C LEU A 68 2.94 20.44 -9.31
N GLU A 69 3.87 21.33 -9.64
CA GLU A 69 3.90 22.69 -9.10
C GLU A 69 3.03 23.61 -9.94
N HIS A 70 2.21 24.41 -9.26
CA HIS A 70 1.35 25.42 -9.88
C HIS A 70 1.95 26.82 -9.74
N PRO A 71 1.55 27.74 -10.64
CA PRO A 71 1.77 29.17 -10.41
C PRO A 71 1.25 29.58 -9.02
N GLY A 72 2.06 30.28 -8.25
CA GLY A 72 1.73 30.65 -6.86
C GLY A 72 2.28 29.71 -5.79
N GLY A 73 3.03 28.66 -6.17
CA GLY A 73 3.82 27.84 -5.25
C GLY A 73 3.03 26.73 -4.55
N THR A 74 1.77 26.50 -4.93
CA THR A 74 1.01 25.32 -4.48
C THR A 74 1.40 24.09 -5.27
N VAL A 75 1.18 22.90 -4.68
CA VAL A 75 1.53 21.61 -5.31
C VAL A 75 0.33 20.67 -5.36
N THR A 76 0.29 19.81 -6.37
CA THR A 76 -0.63 18.67 -6.48
C THR A 76 0.15 17.39 -6.68
N GLY A 77 -0.26 16.33 -5.99
CA GLY A 77 0.28 14.99 -6.24
C GLY A 77 -0.34 14.35 -7.48
N ILE A 78 0.51 13.77 -8.32
CA ILE A 78 0.14 13.04 -9.53
C ILE A 78 0.64 11.61 -9.37
N LEU A 79 -0.26 10.64 -9.51
CA LEU A 79 0.08 9.22 -9.54
C LEU A 79 0.22 8.77 -11.00
N SER A 80 1.44 8.48 -11.43
CA SER A 80 1.77 8.10 -12.81
C SER A 80 2.06 6.60 -12.95
N ASP A 81 2.29 6.16 -14.18
CA ASP A 81 2.74 4.81 -14.53
C ASP A 81 1.70 3.71 -14.26
N TRP A 82 0.67 3.70 -15.09
CA TRP A 82 -0.42 2.73 -15.04
C TRP A 82 -0.19 1.53 -15.97
N ASP A 83 1.04 1.34 -16.47
CA ASP A 83 1.34 0.31 -17.46
C ASP A 83 1.19 -1.12 -16.88
N THR A 84 1.37 -1.28 -15.56
CA THR A 84 1.14 -2.55 -14.85
C THR A 84 -0.26 -2.68 -14.26
N ALA A 85 -1.11 -1.67 -14.46
CA ALA A 85 -2.42 -1.60 -13.84
C ALA A 85 -3.33 -2.73 -14.33
N ASN A 86 -4.30 -3.11 -13.50
CA ASN A 86 -5.26 -4.15 -13.86
C ASN A 86 -6.67 -3.77 -13.44
N PHE A 87 -7.64 -4.09 -14.29
CA PHE A 87 -9.05 -3.90 -13.97
C PHE A 87 -9.51 -4.92 -12.93
N VAL A 88 -10.35 -4.47 -12.01
CA VAL A 88 -10.94 -5.29 -10.95
C VAL A 88 -12.38 -5.59 -11.30
N ASP A 89 -12.83 -6.83 -11.09
CA ASP A 89 -14.23 -7.17 -11.29
C ASP A 89 -14.94 -7.23 -9.95
N THR A 90 -15.74 -6.20 -9.69
CA THR A 90 -16.54 -6.11 -8.46
C THR A 90 -17.91 -6.78 -8.60
N ALA A 91 -18.15 -7.60 -9.62
CA ALA A 91 -19.45 -8.22 -9.88
C ALA A 91 -19.79 -9.43 -8.99
N ALA A 92 -19.01 -9.73 -7.95
CA ALA A 92 -19.35 -10.81 -7.03
C ALA A 92 -20.56 -10.41 -6.15
N GLN A 93 -21.61 -11.25 -6.16
CA GLN A 93 -22.88 -11.05 -5.45
C GLN A 93 -22.77 -11.09 -3.92
N ASP A 94 -21.58 -11.32 -3.37
CA ASP A 94 -21.26 -11.46 -1.95
C ASP A 94 -20.56 -10.23 -1.34
N GLY A 95 -20.27 -9.19 -2.14
CA GLY A 95 -19.55 -8.00 -1.68
C GLY A 95 -18.02 -8.16 -1.65
N CYS A 96 -17.48 -9.29 -2.11
CA CYS A 96 -16.04 -9.51 -2.20
C CYS A 96 -15.44 -8.84 -3.44
N VAL A 97 -14.28 -8.19 -3.28
CA VAL A 97 -13.52 -7.63 -4.41
C VAL A 97 -12.72 -8.74 -5.07
N ARG A 98 -13.16 -9.21 -6.25
CA ARG A 98 -12.42 -10.21 -7.03
C ARG A 98 -11.58 -9.52 -8.11
N VAL A 99 -10.27 -9.75 -8.09
CA VAL A 99 -9.36 -9.18 -9.09
C VAL A 99 -9.42 -10.05 -10.34
N ARG A 100 -9.86 -9.51 -11.49
CA ARG A 100 -9.78 -10.23 -12.77
C ARG A 100 -8.31 -10.33 -13.18
N VAL A 101 -7.71 -11.50 -13.03
CA VAL A 101 -6.33 -11.71 -13.46
C VAL A 101 -6.34 -12.32 -14.86
N SER A 102 -6.06 -11.50 -15.88
CA SER A 102 -5.72 -12.03 -17.20
C SER A 102 -4.40 -12.81 -17.11
N ALA A 103 -4.23 -13.89 -17.86
CA ALA A 103 -3.08 -14.81 -17.74
C ALA A 103 -1.69 -14.11 -17.78
N GLY A 104 -1.55 -12.98 -18.50
CA GLY A 104 -0.32 -12.17 -18.53
C GLY A 104 -0.07 -11.25 -17.32
N HIS A 105 -1.04 -11.13 -16.40
CA HIS A 105 -0.98 -10.22 -15.24
C HIS A 105 -0.80 -10.97 -13.91
N GLN A 106 -0.53 -12.28 -13.96
CA GLN A 106 -0.25 -13.14 -12.79
C GLN A 106 1.19 -13.04 -12.27
N HIS A 107 2.05 -12.29 -12.96
CA HIS A 107 3.45 -12.13 -12.57
C HIS A 107 3.59 -11.20 -11.35
N ARG A 108 4.59 -11.47 -10.50
CA ARG A 108 5.02 -10.58 -9.42
C ARG A 108 5.48 -9.26 -10.02
N THR A 109 4.57 -8.29 -10.08
CA THR A 109 4.85 -6.92 -10.50
C THR A 109 5.11 -6.06 -9.27
N GLY A 110 5.95 -5.04 -9.43
CA GLY A 110 6.21 -4.06 -8.38
C GLY A 110 7.70 -3.82 -8.17
N THR A 111 8.01 -2.63 -7.70
CA THR A 111 9.36 -2.21 -7.37
C THR A 111 9.78 -2.85 -6.02
N PRO A 112 10.79 -3.75 -5.97
CA PRO A 112 11.02 -4.61 -4.79
C PRO A 112 11.15 -3.91 -3.42
N PRO A 113 11.84 -2.75 -3.29
CA PRO A 113 11.86 -1.97 -2.05
C PRO A 113 10.49 -1.56 -1.52
N PHE A 114 9.51 -1.36 -2.40
CA PHE A 114 8.15 -0.92 -2.06
C PHE A 114 7.12 -2.03 -2.16
N MET A 115 7.47 -3.19 -2.70
CA MET A 115 6.56 -4.34 -2.82
C MET A 115 6.08 -4.84 -1.44
N ALA A 116 4.79 -5.18 -1.33
CA ALA A 116 4.22 -5.75 -0.10
C ALA A 116 4.83 -7.12 0.25
N LEU A 117 4.85 -7.46 1.55
CA LEU A 117 5.44 -8.71 2.06
C LEU A 117 4.85 -9.98 1.41
N ASP A 118 3.54 -10.02 1.20
CA ASP A 118 2.87 -11.21 0.64
C ASP A 118 3.23 -11.46 -0.83
N LEU A 119 3.53 -10.39 -1.58
CA LEU A 119 4.02 -10.47 -2.95
C LEU A 119 5.50 -10.86 -3.01
N LEU A 120 6.34 -10.34 -2.11
CA LEU A 120 7.76 -10.67 -2.02
C LEU A 120 7.99 -12.17 -1.75
N HIS A 121 7.26 -12.72 -0.77
CA HIS A 121 7.35 -14.14 -0.42
C HIS A 121 6.63 -15.07 -1.42
N GLY A 122 5.86 -14.49 -2.35
CA GLY A 122 5.00 -15.24 -3.26
C GLY A 122 3.88 -16.00 -2.56
N ARG A 123 3.44 -15.53 -1.38
CA ARG A 123 2.23 -16.03 -0.73
C ARG A 123 1.02 -15.71 -1.60
N ASP A 124 1.02 -14.50 -2.14
CA ASP A 124 -0.01 -14.05 -3.04
C ASP A 124 0.55 -13.97 -4.46
N ARG A 125 -0.18 -14.60 -5.38
CA ARG A 125 0.03 -14.44 -6.82
C ARG A 125 -0.89 -13.36 -7.42
N ILE A 126 -1.86 -12.90 -6.63
CA ILE A 126 -2.87 -11.92 -7.00
C ILE A 126 -2.57 -10.63 -6.25
N HIS A 127 -2.55 -9.51 -6.97
CA HIS A 127 -2.33 -8.20 -6.37
C HIS A 127 -3.64 -7.65 -5.81
N HIS A 128 -3.68 -7.36 -4.52
CA HIS A 128 -4.84 -6.79 -3.84
C HIS A 128 -4.65 -5.29 -3.52
N PRO A 129 -5.73 -4.52 -3.29
CA PRO A 129 -5.65 -3.10 -2.92
C PRO A 129 -4.77 -2.85 -1.69
N ARG A 130 -4.81 -3.75 -0.70
CA ARG A 130 -3.97 -3.66 0.50
C ARG A 130 -2.47 -3.69 0.22
N HIS A 131 -2.03 -4.32 -0.88
CA HIS A 131 -0.62 -4.34 -1.25
C HIS A 131 -0.14 -2.95 -1.66
N ASP A 132 -0.95 -2.22 -2.44
CA ASP A 132 -0.63 -0.84 -2.82
C ASP A 132 -0.59 0.07 -1.58
N LEU A 133 -1.49 -0.13 -0.61
CA LEU A 133 -1.45 0.59 0.68
C LEU A 133 -0.15 0.31 1.47
N GLU A 134 0.30 -0.94 1.51
CA GLU A 134 1.57 -1.30 2.16
C GLU A 134 2.78 -0.68 1.44
N SER A 135 2.74 -0.58 0.10
CA SER A 135 3.73 0.14 -0.69
C SER A 135 3.79 1.63 -0.37
N PHE A 136 2.64 2.28 -0.24
CA PHE A 136 2.54 3.68 0.22
C PHE A 136 3.23 3.89 1.58
N PHE A 137 3.08 2.95 2.51
CA PHE A 137 3.77 2.97 3.80
C PHE A 137 5.30 2.83 3.66
N TYR A 138 5.78 1.91 2.83
CA TYR A 138 7.23 1.75 2.61
C TYR A 138 7.88 2.99 1.99
N ILE A 139 7.17 3.74 1.14
CA ILE A 139 7.65 5.03 0.61
C ILE A 139 7.90 6.03 1.73
N LEU A 140 7.06 6.08 2.79
CA LEU A 140 7.27 7.01 3.90
C LEU A 140 8.60 6.74 4.62
N ILE A 141 8.90 5.47 4.90
CA ILE A 141 10.16 5.09 5.57
C ILE A 141 11.35 5.41 4.65
N TRP A 142 11.22 5.08 3.36
CA TRP A 142 12.26 5.36 2.38
C TRP A 142 12.55 6.86 2.27
N ALA A 143 11.51 7.69 2.26
CA ALA A 143 11.61 9.15 2.19
C ALA A 143 12.38 9.72 3.39
N VAL A 144 12.07 9.29 4.62
CA VAL A 144 12.76 9.77 5.83
C VAL A 144 14.27 9.56 5.72
N PHE A 145 14.71 8.39 5.27
CA PHE A 145 16.14 8.08 5.19
C PHE A 145 16.85 8.78 4.04
N HIS A 146 16.21 8.91 2.89
CA HIS A 146 16.91 9.29 1.66
C HIS A 146 16.61 10.71 1.17
N TYR A 147 15.53 11.35 1.58
CA TYR A 147 15.13 12.63 1.01
C TYR A 147 15.69 13.79 1.82
N LYS A 148 16.17 14.79 1.09
CA LYS A 148 16.50 16.11 1.60
C LYS A 148 15.57 17.09 0.90
N LEU A 149 14.51 17.48 1.60
CA LEU A 149 13.53 18.40 1.03
C LEU A 149 14.12 19.81 1.06
N HIS A 150 14.03 20.52 -0.06
CA HIS A 150 14.45 21.90 -0.16
C HIS A 150 13.61 22.62 -1.22
N PRO A 151 13.17 23.87 -0.99
CA PRO A 151 12.26 24.59 -1.89
C PRO A 151 12.69 24.64 -3.35
N THR A 152 14.00 24.63 -3.62
CA THR A 152 14.56 24.79 -4.98
C THR A 152 15.41 23.61 -5.46
N ASN A 153 15.99 22.82 -4.56
CA ASN A 153 16.98 21.79 -4.91
C ASN A 153 16.82 20.53 -4.06
N GLY A 154 15.58 20.10 -3.81
CA GLY A 154 15.31 18.84 -3.13
C GLY A 154 16.04 17.67 -3.80
N THR A 155 16.70 16.83 -2.99
CA THR A 155 17.54 15.72 -3.49
C THR A 155 17.22 14.40 -2.80
N LYS A 156 17.62 13.31 -3.44
CA LYS A 156 17.64 11.97 -2.86
C LYS A 156 19.08 11.50 -2.69
N ALA A 157 19.39 10.85 -1.56
CA ALA A 157 20.66 10.20 -1.35
C ALA A 157 20.92 9.13 -2.42
N ALA A 158 22.14 9.09 -2.96
CA ALA A 158 22.52 8.14 -4.01
C ALA A 158 22.68 6.70 -3.48
N LEU A 159 23.14 6.56 -2.24
CA LEU A 159 23.31 5.27 -1.57
C LEU A 159 22.18 5.03 -0.56
N PRO A 160 21.76 3.76 -0.39
CA PRO A 160 20.78 3.42 0.61
C PRO A 160 21.32 3.65 2.02
N HIS A 161 20.46 4.07 2.94
CA HIS A 161 20.80 4.14 4.36
C HIS A 161 20.97 2.74 4.96
N GLU A 162 21.94 2.55 5.85
CA GLU A 162 22.28 1.23 6.43
C GLU A 162 21.08 0.48 7.02
N LYS A 163 20.15 1.20 7.66
CA LYS A 163 18.95 0.63 8.29
C LYS A 163 17.95 0.03 7.30
N VAL A 164 18.03 0.38 6.02
CA VAL A 164 17.14 -0.11 4.96
C VAL A 164 17.92 -0.60 3.73
N ALA A 165 19.24 -0.79 3.83
CA ALA A 165 20.08 -1.22 2.71
C ALA A 165 19.66 -2.58 2.14
N ASN A 166 19.21 -3.51 3.01
CA ASN A 166 18.71 -4.83 2.61
C ASN A 166 17.43 -4.75 1.76
N TRP A 167 16.77 -3.59 1.64
CA TRP A 167 15.61 -3.42 0.77
C TRP A 167 16.00 -3.37 -0.72
N LEU A 168 17.29 -3.25 -1.04
CA LEU A 168 17.85 -3.37 -2.39
C LEU A 168 18.52 -4.75 -2.63
N GLY A 169 18.32 -5.69 -1.71
CA GLY A 169 18.88 -7.04 -1.79
C GLY A 169 18.05 -8.00 -2.64
N THR A 170 18.26 -9.30 -2.42
CA THR A 170 17.41 -10.36 -2.98
C THR A 170 15.99 -10.30 -2.39
N PRO A 171 14.96 -10.84 -3.07
CA PRO A 171 13.59 -10.87 -2.53
C PRO A 171 13.49 -11.39 -1.09
N ASP A 172 14.29 -12.40 -0.73
CA ASP A 172 14.34 -12.96 0.63
C ASP A 172 14.96 -11.97 1.63
N GLN A 173 16.05 -11.28 1.26
CA GLN A 173 16.65 -10.24 2.10
C GLN A 173 15.68 -9.07 2.35
N ILE A 174 14.95 -8.66 1.31
CA ILE A 174 13.94 -7.59 1.41
C ILE A 174 12.81 -8.05 2.33
N TYR A 175 12.30 -9.27 2.12
CA TYR A 175 11.24 -9.86 2.93
C TYR A 175 11.65 -9.93 4.41
N ASP A 176 12.80 -10.51 4.72
CA ASP A 176 13.29 -10.64 6.09
C ASP A 176 13.48 -9.29 6.78
N ALA A 177 14.02 -8.30 6.07
CA ALA A 177 14.19 -6.94 6.60
C ALA A 177 12.83 -6.30 6.91
N LYS A 178 11.83 -6.49 6.06
CA LYS A 178 10.47 -5.95 6.25
C LYS A 178 9.69 -6.69 7.34
N VAL A 179 9.86 -8.01 7.50
CA VAL A 179 9.28 -8.76 8.63
C VAL A 179 9.83 -8.23 9.95
N LYS A 180 11.15 -8.03 10.05
CA LYS A 180 11.81 -7.43 11.21
C LYS A 180 11.29 -6.02 11.51
N LEU A 181 11.08 -5.20 10.47
CA LEU A 181 10.46 -3.87 10.62
C LEU A 181 9.02 -3.94 11.19
N MET A 182 8.25 -4.99 10.86
CA MET A 182 6.93 -5.19 11.46
C MET A 182 7.02 -5.68 12.92
N GLY A 183 8.12 -6.34 13.30
CA GLY A 183 8.45 -6.73 14.66
C GLY A 183 8.78 -5.55 15.58
N SER A 184 8.59 -5.71 16.89
CA SER A 184 8.76 -4.60 17.86
C SER A 184 10.21 -4.27 18.18
N MET A 185 11.12 -5.25 18.15
CA MET A 185 12.50 -5.10 18.62
C MET A 185 13.37 -4.36 17.59
N GLU A 186 13.44 -4.85 16.35
CA GLU A 186 14.25 -4.28 15.29
C GLU A 186 13.70 -2.94 14.81
N TYR A 187 12.37 -2.79 14.80
CA TYR A 187 11.75 -1.50 14.51
C TYR A 187 12.19 -0.41 15.48
N ARG A 188 12.45 -0.72 16.75
CA ARG A 188 12.88 0.27 17.75
C ARG A 188 14.19 0.96 17.32
N GLU A 189 15.10 0.22 16.69
CA GLU A 189 16.35 0.80 16.16
C GLU A 189 16.09 1.69 14.95
N VAL A 190 15.29 1.19 13.98
CA VAL A 190 14.93 1.97 12.77
C VAL A 190 14.21 3.26 13.16
N PHE A 191 13.27 3.18 14.10
CA PHE A 191 12.55 4.31 14.66
C PHE A 191 13.50 5.31 15.33
N GLN A 192 14.45 4.85 16.14
CA GLN A 192 15.43 5.73 16.77
C GLN A 192 16.32 6.44 15.74
N SER A 193 16.77 5.75 14.69
CA SER A 193 17.52 6.38 13.58
C SER A 193 16.68 7.45 12.87
N MET A 194 15.43 7.13 12.49
CA MET A 194 14.51 8.11 11.89
C MET A 194 14.30 9.34 12.78
N MET A 195 14.22 9.14 14.10
CA MET A 195 14.00 10.21 15.07
C MET A 195 15.23 11.09 15.33
N ARG A 196 16.45 10.52 15.27
CA ARG A 196 17.70 11.25 15.58
C ARG A 196 18.29 11.96 14.38
N GLU A 197 18.25 11.32 13.22
CA GLU A 197 19.04 11.76 12.06
C GLU A 197 18.29 12.75 11.16
N ARG A 198 16.98 12.97 11.41
CA ARG A 198 16.07 13.61 10.47
C ARG A 198 15.04 14.50 11.19
N GLY A 199 15.52 15.61 11.76
CA GLY A 199 14.71 16.51 12.59
C GLY A 199 13.40 16.98 11.96
N GLU A 200 13.41 17.36 10.68
CA GLU A 200 12.21 17.81 9.95
C GLU A 200 11.13 16.70 9.79
N TRP A 201 11.54 15.43 9.86
CA TRP A 201 10.66 14.27 9.66
C TRP A 201 10.05 13.75 10.96
N VAL A 202 10.55 14.18 12.13
CA VAL A 202 10.14 13.67 13.45
C VAL A 202 8.63 13.66 13.66
N SER A 203 7.95 14.74 13.23
CA SER A 203 6.50 14.85 13.32
C SER A 203 5.81 13.79 12.47
N LEU A 204 6.25 13.61 11.22
CA LEU A 204 5.71 12.61 10.30
C LEU A 204 5.96 11.18 10.81
N VAL A 205 7.14 10.89 11.36
CA VAL A 205 7.47 9.58 11.93
C VAL A 205 6.51 9.21 13.07
N LYS A 206 6.24 10.16 13.97
CA LYS A 206 5.33 9.95 15.11
C LYS A 206 3.86 9.87 14.72
N THR A 207 3.44 10.72 13.78
CA THR A 207 2.00 10.88 13.46
C THR A 207 1.53 9.97 12.35
N TRP A 208 2.42 9.55 11.44
CA TRP A 208 2.07 8.74 10.28
C TRP A 208 2.72 7.36 10.31
N ILE A 209 4.06 7.29 10.37
CA ILE A 209 4.78 6.01 10.21
C ILE A 209 4.47 5.04 11.35
N GLU A 210 4.58 5.48 12.61
CA GLU A 210 4.35 4.58 13.75
C GLU A 210 2.90 4.07 13.83
N PRO A 211 1.86 4.91 13.69
CA PRO A 211 0.48 4.43 13.63
C PRO A 211 0.20 3.51 12.45
N LEU A 212 0.75 3.79 11.26
CA LEU A 212 0.56 2.94 10.09
C LEU A 212 1.24 1.58 10.24
N ARG A 213 2.46 1.56 10.80
CA ARG A 213 3.16 0.31 11.08
C ARG A 213 2.31 -0.59 11.99
N LYS A 214 1.76 -0.03 13.06
CA LYS A 214 0.84 -0.76 13.96
C LYS A 214 -0.40 -1.23 13.20
N CYS A 215 -1.04 -0.34 12.43
CA CYS A 215 -2.23 -0.70 11.65
C CYS A 215 -1.99 -1.86 10.68
N ILE A 216 -0.88 -1.84 9.93
CA ILE A 216 -0.53 -2.89 8.96
C ILE A 216 -0.13 -4.18 9.70
N ARG A 217 0.71 -4.08 10.73
CA ARG A 217 1.13 -5.22 11.56
C ARG A 217 -0.08 -5.91 12.19
N ASP A 218 -0.98 -5.16 12.80
CA ASP A 218 -2.14 -5.71 13.52
C ASP A 218 -3.16 -6.30 12.53
N ALA A 219 -3.33 -5.71 11.35
CA ALA A 219 -4.16 -6.30 10.31
C ALA A 219 -3.60 -7.64 9.79
N ARG A 220 -2.27 -7.73 9.67
CA ARG A 220 -1.55 -8.90 9.16
C ARG A 220 -1.41 -10.01 10.19
N PHE A 221 -1.10 -9.67 11.45
CA PHE A 221 -0.72 -10.62 12.50
C PHE A 221 -1.72 -10.68 13.67
N GLY A 222 -2.67 -9.76 13.76
CA GLY A 222 -3.64 -9.68 14.86
C GLY A 222 -4.70 -10.78 14.88
N ALA A 223 -4.65 -11.77 13.98
CA ALA A 223 -5.36 -13.04 14.15
C ALA A 223 -4.66 -14.00 15.12
N ALA A 224 -3.49 -13.64 15.66
CA ALA A 224 -2.74 -14.51 16.56
C ALA A 224 -3.39 -14.72 17.94
N ASP A 225 -4.28 -13.82 18.38
CA ASP A 225 -4.98 -13.91 19.67
C ASP A 225 -6.37 -14.58 19.60
N ASP A 226 -6.97 -14.71 18.40
CA ASP A 226 -8.32 -15.29 18.23
C ASP A 226 -8.30 -16.79 17.85
N GLY A 227 -7.19 -17.49 18.12
CA GLY A 227 -7.08 -18.94 17.86
C GLY A 227 -6.87 -19.34 16.38
N ILE A 228 -6.87 -18.39 15.44
CA ILE A 228 -6.60 -18.65 14.01
C ILE A 228 -5.09 -18.75 13.72
N ALA A 229 -4.23 -18.45 14.70
CA ALA A 229 -2.76 -18.57 14.58
C ALA A 229 -2.31 -19.98 14.17
N ALA A 230 -2.99 -21.01 14.69
CA ALA A 230 -2.73 -22.41 14.37
C ALA A 230 -3.05 -22.70 12.90
N ASP A 231 -4.19 -22.18 12.42
CA ASP A 231 -4.67 -22.41 11.05
C ASP A 231 -3.82 -21.64 10.01
N TYR A 232 -3.35 -20.43 10.33
CA TYR A 232 -2.44 -19.67 9.46
C TYR A 232 -1.04 -20.29 9.37
N ALA A 233 -0.49 -20.80 10.48
CA ALA A 233 0.79 -21.53 10.47
C ALA A 233 0.67 -22.89 9.76
N GLU A 234 -0.45 -23.58 9.93
CA GLU A 234 -0.75 -24.86 9.27
C GLU A 234 -1.02 -24.69 7.77
N LEU A 235 -1.76 -23.65 7.34
CA LEU A 235 -1.93 -23.27 5.93
C LEU A 235 -0.62 -22.85 5.28
N ALA A 236 0.26 -22.15 6.01
CA ALA A 236 1.60 -21.81 5.54
C ALA A 236 2.48 -23.05 5.34
N GLN A 237 2.41 -24.03 6.25
CA GLN A 237 3.12 -25.31 6.13
C GLN A 237 2.55 -26.19 5.00
N ARG A 238 1.22 -26.27 4.84
CA ARG A 238 0.55 -27.00 3.74
C ARG A 238 0.93 -26.43 2.36
N ARG A 239 1.09 -25.11 2.25
CA ARG A 239 1.55 -24.44 1.01
C ARG A 239 3.06 -24.58 0.77
N GLN A 240 3.86 -24.82 1.82
CA GLN A 240 5.29 -25.11 1.70
C GLN A 240 5.53 -26.52 1.14
N GLY A 241 4.72 -27.51 1.55
CA GLY A 241 4.81 -28.89 1.07
C GLY A 241 4.40 -29.10 -0.40
N ASN A 242 3.65 -28.15 -0.98
CA ASN A 242 3.20 -28.22 -2.37
C ASN A 242 4.16 -27.56 -3.38
N LYS A 243 5.34 -27.09 -2.92
CA LYS A 243 6.37 -26.46 -3.78
C LYS A 243 7.25 -27.48 -4.50
N ASP A 244 7.30 -28.72 -4.04
CA ASP A 244 8.24 -29.72 -4.58
C ASP A 244 7.69 -30.46 -5.81
N ASP A 245 6.43 -30.24 -6.22
CA ASP A 245 5.75 -31.19 -7.14
C ASP A 245 4.97 -30.59 -8.33
N VAL A 246 5.23 -29.35 -8.78
CA VAL A 246 4.50 -28.81 -9.95
C VAL A 246 5.39 -28.09 -10.96
N GLN A 247 6.11 -28.88 -11.75
CA GLN A 247 6.36 -28.52 -13.15
C GLN A 247 5.09 -28.84 -13.95
N GLY A 248 4.37 -27.78 -14.35
CA GLY A 248 3.39 -27.82 -15.42
C GLY A 248 2.22 -28.79 -15.25
N THR A 249 1.21 -28.43 -14.48
CA THR A 249 -0.18 -28.85 -14.73
C THR A 249 -1.15 -27.87 -14.08
N ASP A 250 -2.34 -27.81 -14.68
CA ASP A 250 -3.57 -27.12 -14.26
C ASP A 250 -3.78 -27.18 -12.73
N LEU A 251 -3.61 -26.03 -12.06
CA LEU A 251 -3.75 -25.94 -10.61
C LEU A 251 -5.20 -25.60 -10.27
N GLY A 252 -5.95 -26.66 -9.96
CA GLY A 252 -7.30 -26.60 -9.43
C GLY A 252 -7.45 -25.66 -8.23
N ASN A 253 -8.66 -25.11 -8.13
CA ASN A 253 -9.20 -24.27 -7.06
C ASN A 253 -8.42 -24.34 -5.74
N ILE A 254 -7.69 -23.27 -5.42
CA ILE A 254 -7.38 -22.95 -4.04
C ILE A 254 -8.74 -22.65 -3.40
N GLU A 255 -9.23 -23.51 -2.50
CA GLU A 255 -10.47 -23.26 -1.77
C GLU A 255 -10.31 -21.95 -0.98
N GLU A 256 -10.94 -20.88 -1.48
CA GLU A 256 -11.18 -19.63 -0.76
C GLU A 256 -11.84 -19.99 0.57
N VAL A 257 -11.28 -19.55 1.70
CA VAL A 257 -11.95 -19.68 2.99
C VAL A 257 -13.20 -18.81 2.92
N ALA A 258 -14.37 -19.45 2.82
CA ALA A 258 -15.65 -18.78 2.61
C ALA A 258 -15.85 -17.65 3.65
N GLY A 259 -15.91 -16.40 3.17
CA GLY A 259 -16.19 -15.21 3.98
C GLY A 259 -14.98 -14.38 4.43
N TYR A 260 -13.73 -14.78 4.15
CA TYR A 260 -12.57 -13.93 4.41
C TYR A 260 -12.23 -13.03 3.22
N ASP A 261 -12.25 -11.71 3.41
CA ASP A 261 -11.86 -10.76 2.36
C ASP A 261 -10.34 -10.59 2.28
N ASP A 262 -9.71 -11.38 1.41
CA ASP A 262 -8.27 -11.27 1.12
C ASP A 262 -7.86 -9.88 0.61
N ALA A 263 -8.78 -9.08 0.04
CA ALA A 263 -8.44 -7.75 -0.43
C ALA A 263 -8.10 -6.76 0.70
N THR A 264 -8.56 -7.03 1.93
CA THR A 264 -8.45 -6.13 3.08
C THR A 264 -8.04 -6.81 4.39
N TYR A 265 -7.54 -8.05 4.33
CA TYR A 265 -7.31 -8.90 5.51
C TYR A 265 -8.59 -9.08 6.36
N GLY A 266 -9.72 -9.38 5.74
CA GLY A 266 -11.01 -9.51 6.41
C GLY A 266 -11.51 -8.18 7.01
N GLY A 267 -11.31 -7.06 6.30
CA GLY A 267 -11.72 -5.72 6.71
C GLY A 267 -10.73 -4.99 7.65
N ARG A 268 -9.59 -5.60 7.97
CA ARG A 268 -8.64 -5.07 8.96
C ARG A 268 -7.66 -4.02 8.40
N LEU A 269 -7.41 -4.04 7.09
CA LEU A 269 -6.63 -3.04 6.37
C LEU A 269 -7.43 -2.48 5.19
N THR A 270 -8.16 -1.41 5.44
CA THR A 270 -8.91 -0.63 4.43
C THR A 270 -8.31 0.76 4.28
N TYR A 271 -8.61 1.44 3.17
CA TYR A 271 -8.25 2.85 2.97
C TYR A 271 -8.66 3.74 4.16
N PHE A 272 -9.85 3.54 4.71
CA PHE A 272 -10.35 4.33 5.84
C PHE A 272 -9.59 4.07 7.14
N ARG A 273 -9.26 2.80 7.44
CA ARG A 273 -8.43 2.46 8.60
C ARG A 273 -7.02 3.03 8.44
N PHE A 274 -6.49 2.99 7.23
CA PHE A 274 -5.22 3.60 6.86
C PHE A 274 -5.23 5.13 7.10
N MET A 275 -6.23 5.84 6.56
CA MET A 275 -6.39 7.29 6.73
C MET A 275 -6.63 7.70 8.18
N ARG A 276 -7.39 6.89 8.94
CA ARG A 276 -7.60 7.10 10.38
C ARG A 276 -6.31 6.96 11.17
N ALA A 277 -5.47 5.98 10.85
CA ALA A 277 -4.20 5.77 11.53
C ALA A 277 -3.30 7.01 11.47
N ILE A 278 -3.31 7.74 10.33
CA ILE A 278 -2.54 8.98 10.16
C ILE A 278 -3.29 10.26 10.56
N GLY A 279 -4.44 10.13 11.22
CA GLY A 279 -5.22 11.26 11.74
C GLY A 279 -5.98 12.07 10.67
N MET A 280 -6.14 11.56 9.44
CA MET A 280 -6.78 12.27 8.33
C MET A 280 -8.30 12.06 8.26
N VAL A 281 -8.97 11.95 9.42
CA VAL A 281 -10.42 11.70 9.50
C VAL A 281 -11.23 12.88 8.94
N LYS A 282 -10.83 14.12 9.25
CA LYS A 282 -11.51 15.32 8.71
C LYS A 282 -11.34 15.45 7.20
N THR A 283 -10.17 15.04 6.68
CA THR A 283 -9.90 15.05 5.23
C THR A 283 -10.86 14.10 4.49
N LEU A 284 -11.16 12.94 5.08
CA LEU A 284 -12.19 12.03 4.56
C LEU A 284 -13.56 12.70 4.47
N GLU A 285 -13.92 13.51 5.46
CA GLU A 285 -15.20 14.26 5.48
C GLU A 285 -15.24 15.38 4.44
N THR A 286 -14.09 15.94 4.04
CA THR A 286 -14.02 17.02 3.03
C THR A 286 -13.95 16.54 1.59
N TRP A 287 -13.42 15.33 1.34
CA TRP A 287 -13.41 14.71 0.01
C TRP A 287 -14.74 14.02 -0.33
N ASP A 288 -15.76 14.26 0.49
CA ASP A 288 -17.01 13.51 0.56
C ASP A 288 -18.08 14.18 -0.33
N ASP A 289 -18.17 13.75 -1.59
CA ASP A 289 -19.40 13.95 -2.36
C ASP A 289 -20.45 12.94 -1.89
N ALA A 290 -21.53 13.45 -1.30
CA ALA A 290 -22.36 12.81 -0.26
C ALA A 290 -23.19 11.57 -0.67
N SER A 291 -22.97 10.99 -1.85
CA SER A 291 -23.81 9.95 -2.43
C SER A 291 -23.25 8.52 -2.34
N ASN A 292 -21.95 8.33 -2.11
CA ASN A 292 -21.29 7.04 -2.40
C ASN A 292 -21.00 6.11 -1.21
N PHE A 293 -21.25 6.53 0.04
CA PHE A 293 -20.73 5.83 1.23
C PHE A 293 -21.77 5.65 2.35
N LYS A 294 -23.00 5.23 2.00
CA LYS A 294 -24.05 4.97 3.01
C LYS A 294 -23.64 3.91 4.03
N GLU A 295 -22.97 2.84 3.59
CA GLU A 295 -22.53 1.74 4.46
C GLU A 295 -21.36 2.15 5.36
N ASP A 296 -20.36 2.85 4.82
CA ASP A 296 -19.20 3.30 5.63
C ASP A 296 -19.57 4.40 6.63
N LYS A 297 -20.53 5.29 6.29
CA LYS A 297 -21.11 6.22 7.27
C LYS A 297 -21.87 5.49 8.38
N ALA A 298 -22.49 4.35 8.07
CA ALA A 298 -23.15 3.52 9.08
C ALA A 298 -22.12 2.86 10.02
N ILE A 299 -21.03 2.33 9.47
CA ILE A 299 -19.91 1.78 10.25
C ILE A 299 -19.29 2.86 11.14
N LEU A 300 -19.00 4.05 10.59
CA LEU A 300 -18.42 5.17 11.34
C LEU A 300 -19.34 5.63 12.49
N ARG A 301 -20.65 5.69 12.24
CA ARG A 301 -21.66 6.03 13.26
C ARG A 301 -21.76 4.95 14.33
N ALA A 302 -21.70 3.66 13.94
CA ALA A 302 -21.75 2.54 14.87
C ALA A 302 -20.52 2.52 15.79
N GLU A 303 -19.32 2.68 15.25
CA GLU A 303 -18.08 2.74 16.04
C GLU A 303 -18.05 3.94 16.97
N LYS A 304 -18.51 5.12 16.51
CA LYS A 304 -18.61 6.32 17.35
C LYS A 304 -19.62 6.13 18.47
N LYS A 305 -20.75 5.49 18.20
CA LYS A 305 -21.78 5.16 19.20
C LYS A 305 -21.25 4.19 20.25
N GLU A 306 -20.51 3.16 19.83
CA GLU A 306 -19.91 2.19 20.75
C GLU A 306 -18.81 2.81 21.61
N LYS A 307 -17.98 3.69 21.02
CA LYS A 307 -16.95 4.42 21.79
C LYS A 307 -17.59 5.35 22.83
N LEU A 308 -18.66 6.04 22.46
CA LEU A 308 -19.41 6.91 23.38
C LEU A 308 -20.09 6.10 24.49
N ARG A 309 -20.65 4.93 24.18
CA ARG A 309 -21.23 4.01 25.16
C ARG A 309 -20.20 3.58 26.20
N LYS A 310 -19.01 3.14 25.75
CA LYS A 310 -17.92 2.75 26.66
C LYS A 310 -17.42 3.89 27.55
N LEU A 311 -17.37 5.12 27.03
CA LEU A 311 -17.02 6.31 27.80
C LEU A 311 -18.06 6.59 28.91
N LEU A 312 -19.35 6.50 28.59
CA LEU A 312 -20.43 6.71 29.55
C LEU A 312 -20.51 5.60 30.61
N GLU A 313 -20.17 4.36 30.25
CA GLU A 313 -20.11 3.24 31.19
C GLU A 313 -18.93 3.35 32.16
N MET A 314 -17.80 3.92 31.72
CA MET A 314 -16.65 4.20 32.58
C MET A 314 -16.93 5.35 33.57
N ASP A 315 -17.58 6.43 33.11
CA ASP A 315 -17.95 7.55 34.00
C ASP A 315 -19.00 7.14 35.06
N ALA A 316 -19.84 6.15 34.76
CA ALA A 316 -20.83 5.62 35.70
C ALA A 316 -20.21 4.70 36.77
N SER A 317 -19.08 4.05 36.50
CA SER A 317 -18.39 3.17 37.44
C SER A 317 -17.45 3.89 38.42
N ASP A 318 -17.14 5.17 38.18
CA ASP A 318 -16.32 6.00 39.06
C ASP A 318 -17.16 6.84 40.05
N THR A 319 -18.49 6.67 40.05
CA THR A 319 -19.44 7.37 40.95
C THR A 319 -20.06 6.50 42.04
N ASP A 320 -19.61 5.26 42.23
CA ASP A 320 -19.97 4.38 43.37
C ASP A 320 -18.77 4.14 44.31
#